data_AF-A0A959YP42-F1
#
_entry.id   AF-A0A959YP42-F1
#
_cell.length_a   1.000
_cell.length_b   1.000
_cell.length_c   1.000
_cell.angle_alpha   90.00
_cell.angle_beta   90.00
_cell.angle_gamma   90.00
#
_symmetry.space_group_name_H-M   'P 1'
#
loop_
_entity.id
_entity.type
_entity.pdbx_description
1 polymer ?
#
loop_
_entity_poly.entity_id
_entity_poly.type
_entity_poly.pdbx_seq_one_letter_code
_entity_poly.pdbx_strand_id
1 'polypeptide(L)'
;MKKLVLIVILTIAYLPQQVNAQTYFPEGATWTYHEPSFMSNSFSYTTIEAMGDSIFNGDTLSYLKGTVTCSVGKNELLKQIGDQVYKLNKCDSSYTLLYDFGASVGDTLTIYTDVCQFNDTIYLHVDSIVSSNINGRVLDRFY
;
A
#
# COMPACT_ATOMS: atom_id res chain seq x y z
N MET A 1 3.89 -49.19 -12.64
CA MET A 1 3.94 -48.37 -11.40
C MET A 1 4.73 -47.07 -11.57
N LYS A 2 6.00 -47.07 -11.98
CA LYS A 2 6.82 -45.83 -12.14
C LYS A 2 6.23 -44.78 -13.11
N LYS A 3 5.63 -45.20 -14.23
CA LYS A 3 4.98 -44.29 -15.20
C LYS A 3 3.71 -43.61 -14.66
N LEU A 4 3.01 -44.27 -13.74
CA LEU A 4 1.77 -43.74 -13.14
C LEU A 4 2.10 -42.68 -12.08
N VAL A 5 3.17 -42.89 -11.31
CA VAL A 5 3.70 -41.90 -10.35
C VAL A 5 4.12 -40.60 -11.05
N LEU A 6 4.77 -40.71 -12.21
CA LEU A 6 5.21 -39.53 -12.98
C LEU A 6 4.03 -38.68 -13.48
N ILE A 7 2.94 -39.32 -13.90
CA ILE A 7 1.72 -38.63 -14.37
C ILE A 7 1.02 -37.91 -13.22
N VAL A 8 1.00 -38.49 -12.02
CA VAL A 8 0.44 -37.84 -10.82
C VAL A 8 1.26 -36.61 -10.39
N ILE A 9 2.59 -36.70 -10.45
CA ILE A 9 3.46 -35.55 -10.10
C ILE A 9 3.29 -34.40 -11.12
N LEU A 10 3.20 -34.72 -12.42
CA LEU A 10 2.94 -33.67 -13.42
C LEU A 10 1.55 -33.03 -13.24
N THR A 11 0.50 -33.80 -12.92
CA THR A 11 -0.84 -33.22 -12.72
C THR A 11 -0.94 -32.33 -11.48
N ILE A 12 -0.19 -32.63 -10.41
CA ILE A 12 -0.12 -31.76 -9.22
C ILE A 12 0.67 -30.46 -9.49
N ALA A 13 1.71 -30.52 -10.34
CA ALA A 13 2.51 -29.36 -10.70
C ALA A 13 1.80 -28.40 -11.68
N TYR A 14 0.77 -28.87 -12.40
CA TYR A 14 -0.03 -28.08 -13.34
C TYR A 14 -1.33 -27.54 -12.75
N LEU A 15 -1.62 -27.82 -11.48
CA LEU A 15 -2.68 -27.09 -10.79
C LEU A 15 -2.26 -25.62 -10.73
N PRO A 16 -3.02 -24.69 -11.33
CA PRO A 16 -2.72 -23.28 -11.20
C PRO A 16 -2.74 -22.98 -9.71
N GLN A 17 -1.56 -22.78 -9.13
CA GLN A 17 -1.45 -22.22 -7.80
C GLN A 17 -2.12 -20.86 -7.93
N GLN A 18 -3.35 -20.75 -7.44
CA GLN A 18 -4.01 -19.47 -7.24
C GLN A 18 -3.26 -18.81 -6.09
N VAL A 19 -2.08 -18.28 -6.42
CA VAL A 19 -1.41 -17.30 -5.60
C VAL A 19 -2.35 -16.12 -5.69
N ASN A 20 -3.20 -15.97 -4.68
CA ASN A 20 -3.93 -14.72 -4.48
C ASN A 20 -2.84 -13.66 -4.39
N ALA A 21 -2.70 -12.84 -5.44
CA ALA A 21 -1.92 -11.63 -5.34
C ALA A 21 -2.52 -10.87 -4.16
N GLN A 22 -1.76 -10.75 -3.09
CA GLN A 22 -2.23 -10.06 -1.90
C GLN A 22 -2.32 -8.58 -2.28
N THR A 23 -3.55 -8.09 -2.50
CA THR A 23 -3.78 -6.66 -2.57
C THR A 23 -3.74 -6.09 -1.17
N TYR A 24 -2.93 -5.06 -0.96
CA TYR A 24 -2.92 -4.32 0.31
C TYR A 24 -4.17 -3.44 0.47
N PHE A 25 -4.93 -3.23 -0.61
CA PHE A 25 -6.10 -2.36 -0.65
C PHE A 25 -7.33 -3.09 -1.22
N PRO A 26 -7.89 -4.08 -0.51
CA PRO A 26 -9.09 -4.76 -0.98
C PRO A 26 -10.28 -3.79 -1.06
N GLU A 27 -11.07 -3.88 -2.13
CA GLU A 27 -12.26 -3.04 -2.33
C GLU A 27 -13.21 -3.13 -1.13
N GLY A 28 -13.71 -1.97 -0.69
CA GLY A 28 -14.55 -1.81 0.50
C GLY A 28 -13.78 -1.78 1.83
N ALA A 29 -12.47 -2.02 1.84
CA ALA A 29 -11.67 -1.85 3.05
C ALA A 29 -11.73 -0.39 3.51
N THR A 30 -12.03 -0.20 4.79
CA THR A 30 -12.09 1.13 5.41
C THR A 30 -11.18 1.18 6.62
N TRP A 31 -10.33 2.20 6.67
CA TRP A 31 -9.47 2.51 7.81
C TRP A 31 -9.96 3.80 8.46
N THR A 32 -10.20 3.75 9.77
CA THR A 32 -10.61 4.91 10.57
C THR A 32 -9.48 5.27 11.52
N TYR A 33 -9.04 6.52 11.46
CA TYR A 33 -7.98 7.06 12.30
C TYR A 33 -8.54 8.12 13.24
N HIS A 34 -8.03 8.09 14.47
CA HIS A 34 -8.35 9.07 15.50
C HIS A 34 -7.27 10.15 15.48
N GLU A 35 -7.63 11.36 15.08
CA GLU A 35 -6.69 12.47 14.92
C GLU A 35 -6.93 13.52 16.02
N PRO A 36 -5.89 13.94 16.75
CA PRO A 36 -6.01 15.06 17.66
C PRO A 36 -6.22 16.36 16.86
N SER A 37 -7.15 17.20 17.31
CA SER A 37 -7.28 18.54 16.75
C SER A 37 -6.10 19.40 17.15
N PHE A 38 -5.47 20.08 16.18
CA PHE A 38 -4.44 21.08 16.47
C PHE A 38 -5.00 22.34 17.13
N MET A 39 -6.31 22.61 16.97
CA MET A 39 -6.95 23.86 17.41
C MET A 39 -7.79 23.70 18.68
N SER A 40 -7.97 22.49 19.18
CA SER A 40 -8.84 22.21 20.33
C SER A 40 -8.45 20.91 21.05
N ASN A 41 -8.85 20.77 22.31
CA ASN A 41 -8.72 19.51 23.05
C ASN A 41 -9.76 18.45 22.62
N SER A 42 -10.26 18.53 21.39
CA SER A 42 -11.19 17.57 20.82
C SER A 42 -10.46 16.67 19.83
N PHE A 43 -11.06 15.52 19.55
CA PHE A 43 -10.58 14.64 18.51
C PHE A 43 -11.52 14.65 17.32
N SER A 44 -10.97 14.45 16.13
CA SER A 44 -11.71 14.16 14.93
C SER A 44 -11.38 12.75 14.46
N TYR A 45 -12.28 12.19 13.65
CA TYR A 45 -12.02 10.95 12.96
C TYR A 45 -11.83 11.26 11.49
N THR A 46 -10.81 10.66 10.89
CA THR A 46 -10.71 10.56 9.44
C THR A 46 -10.88 9.11 9.03
N THR A 47 -11.41 8.93 7.84
CA THR A 47 -11.63 7.63 7.22
C THR A 47 -10.95 7.63 5.87
N ILE A 48 -10.39 6.48 5.49
CA ILE A 48 -9.89 6.19 4.16
C ILE A 48 -10.57 4.90 3.71
N GLU A 49 -11.20 4.92 2.55
CA GLU A 49 -11.91 3.79 1.96
C GLU A 49 -11.26 3.39 0.63
N ALA A 50 -11.01 2.09 0.42
CA ALA A 50 -10.61 1.55 -0.86
C ALA A 50 -11.86 1.37 -1.74
N MET A 51 -11.98 2.21 -2.76
CA MET A 51 -13.15 2.28 -3.64
C MET A 51 -13.11 1.29 -4.82
N GLY A 52 -12.06 0.47 -4.89
CA GLY A 52 -11.77 -0.44 -6.00
C GLY A 52 -10.75 0.14 -6.98
N ASP A 53 -10.82 -0.31 -8.22
CA ASP A 53 -9.85 0.04 -9.25
C ASP A 53 -10.25 1.31 -10.03
N SER A 54 -9.25 2.02 -10.53
CA SER A 54 -9.36 3.12 -11.46
C SER A 54 -8.35 2.95 -12.59
N ILE A 55 -8.58 3.60 -13.73
CA ILE A 55 -7.70 3.54 -14.89
C ILE A 55 -7.14 4.94 -15.12
N PHE A 56 -5.81 5.05 -15.19
CA PHE A 56 -5.12 6.29 -15.51
C PHE A 56 -3.97 6.01 -16.48
N ASN A 57 -3.96 6.68 -17.64
CA ASN A 57 -2.97 6.48 -18.70
C ASN A 57 -2.75 5.00 -19.11
N GLY A 58 -3.78 4.16 -18.97
CA GLY A 58 -3.71 2.73 -19.29
C GLY A 58 -3.23 1.83 -18.15
N ASP A 59 -2.77 2.39 -17.03
CA ASP A 59 -2.48 1.64 -15.81
C ASP A 59 -3.76 1.45 -14.97
N THR A 60 -3.92 0.24 -14.44
CA THR A 60 -4.91 -0.05 -13.39
C THR A 60 -4.33 0.31 -12.03
N LEU A 61 -5.03 1.15 -11.27
CA LEU A 61 -4.61 1.73 -10.00
C LEU A 61 -5.68 1.51 -8.93
N SER A 62 -5.28 1.31 -7.67
CA SER A 62 -6.23 1.29 -6.55
C SER A 62 -6.65 2.71 -6.18
N TYR A 63 -7.95 2.97 -6.08
CA TYR A 63 -8.50 4.27 -5.71
C TYR A 63 -8.85 4.32 -4.22
N LEU A 64 -8.19 5.19 -3.48
CA LEU A 64 -8.48 5.43 -2.06
C LEU A 64 -9.18 6.78 -1.88
N LYS A 65 -10.32 6.78 -1.18
CA LYS A 65 -11.10 7.99 -0.88
C LYS A 65 -11.04 8.28 0.61
N GLY A 66 -10.42 9.40 0.98
CA GLY A 66 -10.34 9.87 2.36
C GLY A 66 -11.25 11.05 2.68
N THR A 67 -11.54 11.22 3.98
CA THR A 67 -12.23 12.41 4.53
C THR A 67 -11.27 13.48 5.05
N VAL A 68 -9.96 13.22 5.02
CA VAL A 68 -8.89 14.20 5.32
C VAL A 68 -9.03 15.43 4.42
N THR A 69 -8.94 16.62 5.02
CA THR A 69 -9.15 17.91 4.32
C THR A 69 -7.85 18.59 3.91
N CYS A 70 -6.77 18.39 4.66
CA CYS A 70 -5.49 19.10 4.49
C CYS A 70 -4.27 18.17 4.45
N SER A 71 -4.44 16.91 4.03
CA SER A 71 -3.35 15.93 4.01
C SER A 71 -3.45 14.98 2.82
N VAL A 72 -2.36 14.25 2.59
CA VAL A 72 -2.31 13.06 1.73
C VAL A 72 -3.35 12.05 2.21
N GLY A 73 -4.07 11.43 1.29
CA GLY A 73 -5.15 10.48 1.59
C GLY A 73 -6.52 10.89 1.06
N LYS A 74 -6.65 12.10 0.49
CA LYS A 74 -7.89 12.56 -0.14
C LYS A 74 -7.89 12.25 -1.64
N ASN A 75 -8.56 11.17 -2.02
CA ASN A 75 -8.70 10.72 -3.41
C ASN A 75 -7.36 10.28 -4.03
N GLU A 76 -6.65 9.35 -3.40
CA GLU A 76 -5.36 8.86 -3.87
C GLU A 76 -5.51 7.76 -4.93
N LEU A 77 -4.57 7.71 -5.86
CA LEU A 77 -4.44 6.64 -6.85
C LEU A 77 -3.10 5.94 -6.62
N LEU A 78 -3.16 4.66 -6.32
CA LEU A 78 -1.99 3.87 -5.91
C LEU A 78 -1.66 2.78 -6.92
N LYS A 79 -0.38 2.55 -7.13
CA LYS A 79 0.16 1.43 -7.93
C LYS A 79 0.96 0.54 -7.00
N GLN A 80 0.64 -0.75 -6.97
CA GLN A 80 1.44 -1.75 -6.28
C GLN A 80 2.34 -2.48 -7.27
N ILE A 81 3.63 -2.56 -6.98
CA ILE A 81 4.61 -3.33 -7.77
C ILE A 81 5.41 -4.18 -6.78
N GLY A 82 5.09 -5.47 -6.71
CA GLY A 82 5.66 -6.36 -5.69
C GLY A 82 5.28 -5.88 -4.28
N ASP A 83 6.31 -5.66 -3.45
CA ASP A 83 6.18 -5.20 -2.06
C ASP A 83 6.14 -3.67 -1.93
N GLN A 84 6.24 -2.93 -3.04
CA GLN A 84 6.25 -1.47 -3.02
C GLN A 84 4.91 -0.90 -3.47
N VAL A 85 4.48 0.14 -2.75
CA VAL A 85 3.29 0.94 -3.06
C VAL A 85 3.74 2.32 -3.49
N TYR A 86 3.28 2.73 -4.65
CA TYR A 86 3.54 4.03 -5.23
C TYR A 86 2.26 4.84 -5.31
N LYS A 87 2.36 6.14 -5.05
CA LYS A 87 1.29 7.12 -5.24
C LYS A 87 1.49 7.80 -6.59
N LEU A 88 0.41 7.92 -7.38
CA LEU A 88 0.40 8.72 -8.59
C LEU A 88 0.43 10.21 -8.24
N ASN A 89 1.41 10.93 -8.78
CA ASN A 89 1.39 12.37 -8.87
C ASN A 89 0.52 12.79 -10.06
N LYS A 90 -0.65 13.39 -9.77
CA LYS A 90 -1.62 13.76 -10.81
C LYS A 90 -1.18 14.97 -11.65
N CYS A 91 -0.14 15.68 -11.24
CA CYS A 91 0.30 16.91 -11.88
C CYS A 91 1.16 16.62 -13.12
N ASP A 92 2.03 15.60 -13.02
CA ASP A 92 2.96 15.21 -14.07
C ASP A 92 2.85 13.72 -14.47
N SER A 93 1.91 12.98 -13.87
CA SER A 93 1.70 11.55 -14.08
C SER A 93 2.86 10.65 -13.63
N SER A 94 3.77 11.16 -12.80
CA SER A 94 4.84 10.35 -12.20
C SER A 94 4.34 9.50 -11.02
N TYR A 95 5.11 8.50 -10.63
CA TYR A 95 4.83 7.65 -9.48
C TYR A 95 5.92 7.83 -8.43
N THR A 96 5.50 8.06 -7.20
CA THR A 96 6.40 8.23 -6.06
C THR A 96 6.18 7.13 -5.03
N LEU A 97 7.26 6.61 -4.46
CA LEU A 97 7.19 5.63 -3.38
C LEU A 97 6.39 6.20 -2.20
N LEU A 98 5.32 5.48 -1.82
CA LEU A 98 4.53 5.76 -0.62
C LEU A 98 4.95 4.83 0.52
N TYR A 99 5.19 3.56 0.21
CA TYR A 99 5.57 2.54 1.20
C TYR A 99 6.30 1.37 0.56
N ASP A 100 7.17 0.69 1.31
CA ASP A 100 7.87 -0.53 0.90
C ASP A 100 7.75 -1.60 1.99
N PHE A 101 6.96 -2.64 1.74
CA PHE A 101 6.77 -3.77 2.67
C PHE A 101 7.99 -4.69 2.75
N GLY A 102 8.94 -4.58 1.81
CA GLY A 102 10.17 -5.36 1.78
C GLY A 102 11.37 -4.66 2.42
N ALA A 103 11.19 -3.44 2.96
CA ALA A 103 12.26 -2.69 3.59
C ALA A 103 12.81 -3.42 4.83
N SER A 104 14.14 -3.34 5.01
CA SER A 104 14.90 -3.99 6.07
C SER A 104 15.58 -2.96 6.98
N VAL A 105 15.98 -3.40 8.18
CA VAL A 105 16.77 -2.57 9.09
C VAL A 105 18.06 -2.09 8.41
N GLY A 106 18.32 -0.79 8.46
CA GLY A 106 19.43 -0.12 7.80
C GLY A 106 19.07 0.51 6.46
N ASP A 107 17.91 0.20 5.88
CA ASP A 107 17.47 0.82 4.63
C ASP A 107 17.12 2.30 4.85
N THR A 108 17.20 3.08 3.77
CA THR A 108 16.72 4.46 3.73
C THR A 108 15.70 4.60 2.62
N LEU A 109 14.45 4.88 2.98
CA LEU A 109 13.36 5.16 2.06
C LEU A 109 13.32 6.66 1.76
N THR A 110 13.14 7.00 0.49
CA THR A 110 12.98 8.40 0.05
C THR A 110 11.55 8.58 -0.45
N ILE A 111 10.79 9.42 0.24
CA ILE A 111 9.40 9.75 -0.10
C ILE A 111 9.37 11.17 -0.63
N TYR A 112 8.96 11.34 -1.89
CA TYR A 112 8.75 12.66 -2.46
C TYR A 112 7.32 13.13 -2.16
N THR A 113 7.21 14.21 -1.40
CA THR A 113 5.93 14.85 -1.17
C THR A 113 5.74 15.92 -2.23
N ASP A 114 5.33 15.48 -3.42
CA ASP A 114 5.01 16.38 -4.52
C ASP A 114 3.53 16.74 -4.47
N VAL A 115 3.27 18.03 -4.32
CA VAL A 115 2.02 18.69 -4.69
C VAL A 115 2.36 19.55 -5.91
N CYS A 116 1.44 19.78 -6.86
CA CYS A 116 1.74 20.37 -8.19
C CYS A 116 2.62 21.65 -8.25
N GLN A 117 2.92 22.29 -7.12
CA GLN A 117 3.72 23.49 -6.99
C GLN A 117 4.73 23.45 -5.82
N PHE A 118 4.81 22.35 -5.09
CA PHE A 118 5.67 22.18 -3.92
C PHE A 118 6.28 20.78 -3.95
N ASN A 119 7.60 20.74 -4.09
CA ASN A 119 8.37 19.52 -4.01
C ASN A 119 9.12 19.54 -2.69
N ASP A 120 8.89 18.53 -1.87
CA ASP A 120 9.63 18.29 -0.65
C ASP A 120 10.00 16.81 -0.58
N THR A 121 11.01 16.46 0.19
CA THR A 121 11.57 15.11 0.24
C THR A 121 11.78 14.69 1.69
N ILE A 122 11.18 13.56 2.04
CA ILE A 122 11.32 12.93 3.35
C ILE A 122 12.24 11.74 3.20
N TYR A 123 13.29 11.69 4.01
CA TYR A 123 14.18 10.54 4.16
C TYR A 123 13.82 9.80 5.44
N LEU A 124 13.46 8.53 5.31
CA LEU A 124 13.15 7.65 6.44
C LEU A 124 14.24 6.59 6.52
N HIS A 125 15.00 6.58 7.61
CA HIS A 125 15.92 5.49 7.91
C HIS A 125 15.19 4.45 8.75
N VAL A 126 15.28 3.16 8.37
CA VAL A 126 14.68 2.07 9.13
C VAL A 126 15.65 1.63 10.21
N ASP A 127 15.49 2.13 11.43
CA ASP A 127 16.33 1.79 12.58
C ASP A 127 15.95 0.43 13.17
N SER A 128 14.64 0.15 13.24
CA SER A 128 14.14 -1.14 13.71
C SER A 128 12.80 -1.53 13.09
N ILE A 129 12.54 -2.83 13.08
CA ILE A 129 11.28 -3.41 12.60
C ILE A 129 10.63 -4.18 13.74
N VAL A 130 9.36 -3.85 14.01
CA VAL A 130 8.53 -4.60 14.97
C VAL A 130 7.31 -5.15 14.26
N SER A 131 7.17 -6.47 14.28
CA SER A 131 5.98 -7.14 13.77
C SER A 131 4.83 -7.04 14.78
N SER A 132 3.64 -6.70 14.29
CA SER A 132 2.41 -6.62 15.07
C SER A 132 1.32 -7.48 14.43
N ASN A 133 0.57 -8.24 15.24
CA ASN A 133 -0.60 -8.96 14.73
C ASN A 133 -1.83 -8.03 14.78
N ILE A 134 -2.33 -7.65 13.61
CA ILE A 134 -3.55 -6.85 13.44
C ILE A 134 -4.59 -7.73 12.77
N ASN A 135 -5.65 -8.10 13.51
CA ASN A 135 -6.76 -8.92 13.03
C ASN A 135 -6.33 -10.24 12.35
N GLY A 136 -5.32 -10.92 12.89
CA GLY A 136 -4.80 -12.18 12.36
C GLY A 136 -3.76 -12.03 11.26
N ARG A 137 -3.40 -10.80 10.86
CA ARG A 137 -2.31 -10.51 9.92
C ARG A 137 -1.11 -9.96 10.67
N VAL A 138 0.05 -10.56 10.45
CA VAL A 138 1.32 -10.03 10.96
C VAL A 138 1.77 -8.94 9.99
N LEU A 139 1.93 -7.72 10.51
CA LEU A 139 2.38 -6.55 9.77
C LEU A 139 3.61 -5.95 10.43
N ASP A 140 4.59 -5.59 9.62
CA ASP A 140 5.81 -4.96 10.07
C ASP A 140 5.63 -3.45 10.19
N ARG A 141 6.18 -2.90 11.26
CA ARG A 141 6.19 -1.47 11.54
C ARG A 141 7.62 -0.98 11.66
N PHE A 142 7.93 0.04 10.88
CA PHE A 142 9.25 0.65 10.85
C PHE A 142 9.33 1.77 11.88
N TYR A 143 10.47 1.87 12.55
CA TYR A 143 10.85 2.95 13.45
C TYR A 143 12.17 3.57 13.00
#